data_AF-A0A8H3VHK6-F1
#
_entry.id   AF-A0A8H3VHK6-F1
#
_cell.length_a   1.000
_cell.length_b   1.000
_cell.length_c   1.000
_cell.angle_alpha   90.00
_cell.angle_beta   90.00
_cell.angle_gamma   90.00
#
_symmetry.space_group_name_H-M   'P 1'
#
loop_
_entity.id
_entity.type
_entity.pdbx_description
1 polymer ?
#
loop_
_entity_poly.entity_id
_entity_poly.type
_entity_poly.pdbx_seq_one_letter_code
_entity_poly.pdbx_strand_id
1 'polypeptide(L)'
;MHFGGLYPITFKKDKWSSHEAATKSILKSPFYKSWDPRIRALYTRYGFRGLPTKHHPAEEGTEAVTTTTTKAQEILSFGKGAYPPNQKGLPLDEWTPNPIQHPDLGEWRDKGNAFYRPESIITFAQLPHLRPSVLYIIGDKSPMYSSSPSGRADILAATGTGVGGSGGVAKGMAAEAIVEGGGHLPVMEQPTYMAEEIVGPRIGEEMSKWAETERRELAEWGKWEESKRGQIDPDWEWWMKERHSPKGPKNMGNKAKL
;
A
#
# COMPACT_ATOMS: atom_id res chain seq x y z
N MET A 1 1.80 -12.15 -11.63
CA MET A 1 1.10 -10.85 -11.66
C MET A 1 0.76 -10.53 -13.11
N HIS A 2 -0.47 -10.08 -13.41
CA HIS A 2 -0.87 -9.76 -14.77
C HIS A 2 -0.69 -8.27 -15.05
N PHE A 3 0.19 -7.91 -15.99
CA PHE A 3 0.52 -6.51 -16.32
C PHE A 3 -0.34 -5.92 -17.44
N GLY A 4 -1.51 -6.51 -17.72
CA GLY A 4 -2.42 -6.03 -18.77
C GLY A 4 -2.85 -4.56 -18.62
N GLY A 5 -2.83 -4.01 -17.39
CA GLY A 5 -3.09 -2.59 -17.15
C GLY A 5 -2.08 -1.64 -17.82
N LEU A 6 -0.86 -2.10 -18.13
CA LEU A 6 0.14 -1.29 -18.83
C LEU A 6 -0.25 -1.00 -20.28
N TYR A 7 -0.98 -1.89 -20.94
CA TYR A 7 -1.35 -1.74 -22.35
C TYR A 7 -2.18 -0.47 -22.60
N PRO A 8 -3.35 -0.26 -21.95
CA PRO A 8 -4.15 0.93 -22.19
C PRO A 8 -3.41 2.22 -21.79
N ILE A 9 -2.52 2.20 -20.79
CA ILE A 9 -1.75 3.38 -20.36
C ILE A 9 -0.66 3.73 -21.38
N THR A 10 -0.02 2.72 -21.96
CA THR A 10 1.05 2.92 -22.95
C THR A 10 0.53 3.55 -24.23
N PHE A 11 -0.63 3.08 -24.71
CA PHE A 11 -1.18 3.48 -26.00
C PHE A 11 -2.29 4.53 -25.91
N LYS A 12 -2.64 5.02 -24.72
CA LYS A 12 -3.63 6.09 -24.61
C LYS A 12 -3.14 7.40 -25.22
N LYS A 13 -4.12 8.18 -25.67
CA LYS A 13 -3.97 9.59 -25.98
C LYS A 13 -3.68 10.37 -24.70
N ASP A 14 -2.71 11.28 -24.77
CA ASP A 14 -2.27 12.14 -23.66
C ASP A 14 -2.17 13.63 -24.04
N LYS A 15 -2.69 14.01 -25.20
CA LYS A 15 -2.72 15.40 -25.67
C LYS A 15 -4.07 15.71 -26.31
N TRP A 16 -4.66 16.86 -26.04
CA TRP A 16 -5.93 17.32 -26.58
C TRP A 16 -5.85 18.80 -26.98
N SER A 17 -6.74 19.23 -27.88
CA SER A 17 -6.77 20.61 -28.40
C SER A 17 -7.25 21.66 -27.41
N SER A 18 -7.99 21.25 -26.38
CA SER A 18 -8.44 22.11 -25.28
C SER A 18 -8.75 21.28 -24.04
N HIS A 19 -8.94 21.96 -22.91
CA HIS A 19 -9.36 21.37 -21.65
C HIS A 19 -10.73 20.66 -21.75
N GLU A 20 -11.69 21.25 -22.47
CA GLU A 20 -13.03 20.70 -22.72
C GLU A 20 -12.94 19.42 -23.57
N ALA A 21 -12.08 19.44 -24.60
CA ALA A 21 -11.85 18.28 -25.46
C ALA A 21 -11.23 17.12 -24.67
N ALA A 22 -10.30 17.40 -23.75
CA ALA A 22 -9.72 16.41 -22.85
C ALA A 22 -10.77 15.82 -21.91
N THR A 23 -11.54 16.67 -21.26
CA THR A 23 -12.63 16.28 -20.35
C THR A 23 -13.65 15.38 -21.05
N LYS A 24 -14.16 15.79 -22.21
CA LYS A 24 -15.11 15.01 -23.02
C LYS A 24 -14.52 13.69 -23.49
N SER A 25 -13.21 13.63 -23.75
CA SER A 25 -12.53 12.40 -24.16
C SER A 25 -12.41 11.40 -23.02
N ILE A 26 -11.94 11.83 -21.85
CA ILE A 26 -11.69 10.96 -20.69
C ILE A 26 -13.00 10.44 -20.10
N LEU A 27 -13.98 11.32 -19.89
CA LEU A 27 -15.25 10.96 -19.22
C LEU A 27 -16.17 10.07 -20.07
N LYS A 28 -15.77 9.72 -21.32
CA LYS A 28 -16.48 8.69 -22.11
C LYS A 28 -16.27 7.29 -21.56
N SER A 29 -15.11 7.01 -20.96
CA SER A 29 -14.77 5.67 -20.48
C SER A 29 -15.64 5.27 -19.28
N PRO A 30 -16.19 4.04 -19.25
CA PRO A 30 -16.93 3.52 -18.10
C PRO A 30 -16.17 3.63 -16.78
N PHE A 31 -14.84 3.49 -16.82
CA PHE A 31 -13.97 3.61 -15.65
C PHE A 31 -14.09 4.96 -14.94
N TYR A 32 -14.06 6.08 -15.70
CA TYR A 32 -14.22 7.41 -15.09
C TYR A 32 -15.70 7.73 -14.81
N LYS A 33 -16.64 7.04 -15.48
CA LYS A 33 -18.08 7.26 -15.24
C LYS A 33 -18.53 6.70 -13.89
N SER A 34 -17.90 5.65 -13.39
CA SER A 34 -18.22 5.07 -12.07
C SER A 34 -17.79 5.95 -10.90
N TRP A 35 -16.92 6.94 -11.12
CA TRP A 35 -16.45 7.82 -10.07
C TRP A 35 -17.52 8.82 -9.60
N ASP A 36 -17.44 9.19 -8.33
CA ASP A 36 -18.25 10.24 -7.71
C ASP A 36 -18.16 11.54 -8.54
N PRO A 37 -19.28 12.24 -8.81
CA PRO A 37 -19.30 13.47 -9.59
C PRO A 37 -18.30 14.54 -9.13
N ARG A 38 -18.07 14.66 -7.81
CA ARG A 38 -17.11 15.63 -7.23
C ARG A 38 -15.68 15.24 -7.58
N ILE A 39 -15.37 13.96 -7.51
CA ILE A 39 -14.04 13.43 -7.86
C ILE A 39 -13.78 13.61 -9.36
N ARG A 40 -14.79 13.37 -10.21
CA ARG A 40 -14.68 13.66 -11.65
C ARG A 40 -14.42 15.13 -11.91
N ALA A 41 -15.13 16.03 -11.23
CA ALA A 41 -14.94 17.47 -11.38
C ALA A 41 -13.51 17.90 -10.97
N LEU A 42 -13.00 17.38 -9.85
CA LEU A 42 -11.62 17.60 -9.41
C LEU A 42 -10.61 17.03 -10.40
N TYR A 43 -10.82 15.80 -10.86
CA TYR A 43 -9.95 15.18 -11.86
C TYR A 43 -9.91 15.99 -13.15
N THR A 44 -11.05 16.46 -13.66
CA THR A 44 -11.06 17.30 -14.86
C THR A 44 -10.37 18.63 -14.61
N ARG A 45 -10.52 19.23 -13.43
CA ARG A 45 -9.91 20.53 -13.11
C ARG A 45 -8.39 20.46 -12.96
N TYR A 46 -7.86 19.39 -12.38
CA TYR A 46 -6.44 19.29 -12.00
C TYR A 46 -5.66 18.23 -12.79
N GLY A 47 -6.34 17.40 -13.57
CA GLY A 47 -5.74 16.30 -14.34
C GLY A 47 -5.05 16.75 -15.62
N PHE A 48 -5.25 18.00 -16.03
CA PHE A 48 -4.70 18.55 -17.27
C PHE A 48 -3.87 19.81 -17.03
N ARG A 49 -2.88 20.04 -17.89
CA ARG A 49 -2.05 21.24 -17.94
C ARG A 49 -1.85 21.71 -19.38
N GLY A 50 -1.72 23.02 -19.56
CA GLY A 50 -1.43 23.62 -20.85
C GLY A 50 -0.04 23.24 -21.38
N LEU A 51 0.12 23.37 -22.69
CA LEU A 51 1.42 23.32 -23.37
C LEU A 51 2.07 24.71 -23.40
N PRO A 52 3.41 24.81 -23.49
CA PRO A 52 4.40 23.73 -23.64
C PRO A 52 4.70 22.96 -22.35
N THR A 53 5.21 21.74 -22.52
CA THR A 53 5.87 20.94 -21.47
C THR A 53 7.17 20.35 -22.02
N LYS A 54 7.98 19.72 -21.15
CA LYS A 54 9.22 19.04 -21.59
C LYS A 54 9.02 18.00 -22.71
N HIS A 55 7.84 17.39 -22.79
CA HIS A 55 7.53 16.31 -23.74
C HIS A 55 6.64 16.75 -24.90
N HIS A 56 6.02 17.92 -24.81
CA HIS A 56 5.06 18.42 -25.79
C HIS A 56 5.35 19.90 -26.05
N PRO A 57 5.77 20.30 -27.27
CA PRO A 57 6.10 21.69 -27.59
C PRO A 57 4.85 22.60 -27.55
N ALA A 58 5.07 23.92 -27.65
CA ALA A 58 3.97 24.86 -27.78
C ALA A 58 3.26 24.68 -29.13
N GLU A 59 1.95 24.88 -29.15
CA GLU A 59 1.13 24.79 -30.35
C GLU A 59 0.37 26.12 -30.53
N GLU A 60 0.80 26.92 -31.52
CA GLU A 60 0.24 28.24 -31.78
C GLU A 60 -1.25 28.17 -32.11
N GLY A 61 -2.02 29.13 -31.59
CA GLY A 61 -3.46 29.22 -31.84
C GLY A 61 -4.30 28.12 -31.17
N THR A 62 -3.72 27.34 -30.25
CA THR A 62 -4.45 26.31 -29.50
C THR A 62 -4.33 26.51 -27.99
N GLU A 63 -5.37 26.09 -27.26
CA GLU A 63 -5.32 25.92 -25.81
C GLU A 63 -4.99 24.45 -25.47
N ALA A 64 -4.06 23.86 -26.23
CA ALA A 64 -3.77 22.44 -26.13
C ALA A 64 -3.32 22.07 -24.72
N VAL A 65 -3.79 20.91 -24.26
CA VAL A 65 -3.49 20.37 -22.94
C VAL A 65 -2.95 18.95 -23.01
N THR A 66 -2.18 18.59 -22.00
CA THR A 66 -1.73 17.22 -21.73
C THR A 66 -2.06 16.84 -20.29
N THR A 67 -1.90 15.57 -19.91
CA THR A 67 -2.08 15.15 -18.52
C THR A 67 -1.00 15.76 -17.61
N THR A 68 -1.38 16.11 -16.38
CA THR A 68 -0.43 16.61 -15.36
C THR A 68 0.60 15.54 -14.99
N THR A 69 0.14 14.31 -14.77
CA THR A 69 0.98 13.10 -14.70
C THR A 69 1.32 12.64 -16.11
N THR A 70 2.60 12.52 -16.46
CA THR A 70 2.98 12.05 -17.81
C THR A 70 2.64 10.56 -17.98
N LYS A 71 2.41 10.10 -19.22
CA LYS A 71 2.23 8.66 -19.50
C LYS A 71 3.38 7.82 -18.94
N ALA A 72 4.62 8.31 -19.08
CA ALA A 72 5.80 7.63 -18.58
C ALA A 72 5.76 7.47 -17.05
N GLN A 73 5.37 8.52 -16.32
CA GLN A 73 5.23 8.44 -14.86
C GLN A 73 4.13 7.46 -14.43
N GLU A 74 2.99 7.45 -15.13
CA GLU A 74 1.89 6.54 -14.86
C GLU A 74 2.27 5.08 -15.17
N ILE A 75 2.95 4.81 -16.28
CA ILE A 75 3.48 3.46 -16.60
C ILE A 75 4.36 2.95 -15.45
N LEU A 76 5.24 3.80 -14.95
CA LEU A 76 6.16 3.46 -13.86
C LEU A 76 5.47 3.29 -12.51
N SER A 77 4.20 3.67 -12.33
CA SER A 77 3.43 3.30 -11.14
C SER A 77 2.87 1.87 -11.22
N PHE A 78 2.72 1.30 -12.42
CA PHE A 78 2.17 -0.04 -12.64
C PHE A 78 3.24 -1.13 -12.77
N GLY A 79 4.41 -0.83 -13.34
CA GLY A 79 5.44 -1.83 -13.55
C GLY A 79 6.80 -1.24 -13.91
N LYS A 80 7.83 -2.03 -13.64
CA LYS A 80 9.21 -1.81 -14.11
C LYS A 80 9.46 -2.75 -15.28
N GLY A 81 10.15 -2.26 -16.31
CA GLY A 81 10.57 -3.09 -17.43
C GLY A 81 11.71 -4.02 -17.02
N ALA A 82 11.60 -5.28 -17.40
CA ALA A 82 12.65 -6.30 -17.36
C ALA A 82 12.56 -7.07 -18.68
N TYR A 83 13.14 -6.49 -19.72
CA TYR A 83 13.19 -7.05 -21.07
C TYR A 83 14.52 -6.70 -21.76
N PRO A 84 15.00 -7.54 -22.69
CA PRO A 84 16.11 -7.16 -23.56
C PRO A 84 15.69 -6.00 -24.47
N PRO A 85 16.65 -5.23 -25.05
CA PRO A 85 16.35 -4.37 -26.18
C PRO A 85 15.55 -5.14 -27.24
N ASN A 86 14.69 -4.45 -28.01
CA ASN A 86 13.85 -5.07 -29.04
C ASN A 86 14.68 -5.64 -30.19
N GLN A 87 15.37 -6.74 -29.92
CA GLN A 87 16.13 -7.57 -30.82
C GLN A 87 15.20 -8.72 -31.18
N LYS A 88 14.70 -8.69 -32.41
CA LYS A 88 13.80 -9.72 -32.92
C LYS A 88 14.40 -11.10 -32.64
N GLY A 89 13.67 -11.94 -31.92
CA GLY A 89 13.95 -13.38 -31.82
C GLY A 89 14.58 -13.89 -30.54
N LEU A 90 14.93 -13.05 -29.54
CA LEU A 90 15.29 -13.57 -28.21
C LEU A 90 14.02 -13.81 -27.38
N PRO A 91 13.70 -15.06 -27.00
CA PRO A 91 12.60 -15.33 -26.08
C PRO A 91 12.89 -14.70 -24.70
N LEU A 92 11.86 -14.16 -24.06
CA LEU A 92 12.04 -13.45 -22.81
C LEU A 92 12.46 -14.37 -21.64
N ASP A 93 12.03 -15.61 -21.69
CA ASP A 93 12.37 -16.66 -20.73
C ASP A 93 13.82 -17.12 -20.84
N GLU A 94 14.44 -16.97 -22.01
CA GLU A 94 15.88 -17.17 -22.24
C GLU A 94 16.72 -15.95 -21.83
N TRP A 95 16.10 -14.78 -21.66
CA TRP A 95 16.80 -13.57 -21.23
C TRP A 95 16.92 -13.50 -19.70
N THR A 96 18.15 -13.26 -19.23
CA THR A 96 18.45 -13.04 -17.81
C THR A 96 18.66 -11.54 -17.54
N PRO A 97 17.78 -10.91 -16.75
CA PRO A 97 17.93 -9.52 -16.31
C PRO A 97 19.23 -9.33 -15.51
N ASN A 98 19.90 -8.20 -15.72
CA ASN A 98 21.10 -7.84 -14.96
C ASN A 98 20.73 -7.61 -13.47
N PRO A 99 21.30 -8.36 -12.50
CA PRO A 99 21.01 -8.19 -11.08
C PRO A 99 21.35 -6.81 -10.51
N ILE A 100 22.30 -6.08 -11.12
CA ILE A 100 22.63 -4.70 -10.71
C ILE A 100 21.50 -3.73 -11.09
N GLN A 101 20.86 -3.96 -12.24
CA GLN A 101 19.75 -3.13 -12.73
C GLN A 101 18.40 -3.55 -12.15
N HIS A 102 18.29 -4.81 -11.74
CA HIS A 102 17.06 -5.42 -11.20
C HIS A 102 17.34 -6.16 -9.87
N PRO A 103 17.88 -5.48 -8.84
CA PRO A 103 18.26 -6.13 -7.58
C PRO A 103 17.07 -6.63 -6.76
N ASP A 104 15.89 -6.11 -7.06
CA ASP A 104 14.61 -6.42 -6.44
C ASP A 104 13.83 -7.53 -7.17
N LEU A 105 14.40 -8.07 -8.25
CA LEU A 105 13.80 -9.15 -9.02
C LEU A 105 14.24 -10.51 -8.47
N GLY A 106 13.33 -11.20 -7.78
CA GLY A 106 13.59 -12.52 -7.20
C GLY A 106 13.11 -13.68 -8.07
N GLU A 107 13.27 -14.90 -7.56
CA GLU A 107 12.82 -16.15 -8.22
C GLU A 107 11.29 -16.22 -8.40
N TRP A 108 10.54 -15.40 -7.67
CA TRP A 108 9.08 -15.25 -7.82
C TRP A 108 8.67 -14.68 -9.18
N ARG A 109 9.60 -14.15 -9.98
CA ARG A 109 9.28 -13.54 -11.28
C ARG A 109 8.67 -14.56 -12.23
N ASP A 110 7.71 -14.10 -13.01
CA ASP A 110 7.28 -14.80 -14.21
C ASP A 110 8.28 -14.50 -15.34
N LYS A 111 9.06 -15.50 -15.75
CA LYS A 111 10.07 -15.37 -16.81
C LYS A 111 9.46 -15.05 -18.18
N GLY A 112 8.17 -15.34 -18.38
CA GLY A 112 7.43 -14.95 -19.59
C GLY A 112 6.94 -13.50 -19.58
N ASN A 113 7.21 -12.74 -18.51
CA ASN A 113 6.69 -11.38 -18.37
C ASN A 113 7.75 -10.30 -18.49
N ALA A 114 7.55 -9.37 -19.44
CA ALA A 114 8.48 -8.28 -19.71
C ALA A 114 8.49 -7.23 -18.61
N PHE A 115 7.55 -7.31 -17.67
CA PHE A 115 7.38 -6.33 -16.61
C PHE A 115 7.30 -7.02 -15.25
N TYR A 116 7.70 -6.30 -14.21
CA TYR A 116 7.61 -6.76 -12.83
C TYR A 116 7.29 -5.60 -11.87
N ARG A 117 6.79 -5.94 -10.68
CA ARG A 117 6.50 -4.97 -9.60
C ARG A 117 6.79 -5.59 -8.23
N PRO A 118 8.02 -5.43 -7.72
CA PRO A 118 8.50 -6.14 -6.53
C PRO A 118 7.87 -5.62 -5.24
N GLU A 119 7.43 -4.36 -5.19
CA GLU A 119 6.99 -3.69 -3.98
C GLU A 119 5.84 -4.43 -3.30
N SER A 120 4.90 -4.99 -4.06
CA SER A 120 3.77 -5.74 -3.50
C SER A 120 4.20 -7.00 -2.76
N ILE A 121 5.16 -7.76 -3.30
CA ILE A 121 5.65 -9.02 -2.73
C ILE A 121 6.52 -8.74 -1.52
N ILE A 122 7.42 -7.76 -1.65
CA ILE A 122 8.27 -7.32 -0.54
C ILE A 122 7.37 -6.82 0.61
N THR A 123 6.37 -5.98 0.31
CA THR A 123 5.44 -5.47 1.33
C THR A 123 4.65 -6.59 1.99
N PHE A 124 4.14 -7.55 1.20
CA PHE A 124 3.41 -8.71 1.74
C PHE A 124 4.26 -9.49 2.75
N ALA A 125 5.54 -9.71 2.44
CA ALA A 125 6.48 -10.38 3.33
C ALA A 125 6.78 -9.59 4.62
N GLN A 126 6.53 -8.28 4.66
CA GLN A 126 6.68 -7.44 5.85
C GLN A 126 5.41 -7.34 6.70
N LEU A 127 4.24 -7.76 6.18
CA LEU A 127 2.97 -7.68 6.92
C LEU A 127 3.02 -8.33 8.31
N PRO A 128 3.74 -9.46 8.55
CA PRO A 128 3.81 -10.05 9.90
C PRO A 128 4.36 -9.12 10.97
N HIS A 129 5.17 -8.13 10.60
CA HIS A 129 5.82 -7.22 11.53
C HIS A 129 5.08 -5.88 11.69
N LEU A 130 3.89 -5.74 11.08
CA LEU A 130 3.09 -4.52 11.24
C LEU A 130 2.57 -4.38 12.67
N ARG A 131 2.94 -3.25 13.29
CA ARG A 131 2.53 -2.84 14.64
C ARG A 131 1.22 -2.06 14.75
N PRO A 132 0.85 -1.17 13.80
CA PRO A 132 -0.38 -0.42 13.94
C PRO A 132 -1.61 -1.30 13.70
N SER A 133 -2.78 -0.82 14.14
CA SER A 133 -4.08 -1.38 13.74
C SER A 133 -4.30 -1.17 12.24
N VAL A 134 -4.81 -2.18 11.54
CA VAL A 134 -5.01 -2.17 10.08
C VAL A 134 -6.47 -2.50 9.75
N LEU A 135 -7.07 -1.67 8.88
CA LEU A 135 -8.35 -1.95 8.25
C LEU A 135 -8.15 -2.02 6.73
N TYR A 136 -8.42 -3.18 6.14
CA TYR A 136 -8.43 -3.37 4.69
C TYR A 136 -9.81 -3.03 4.14
N ILE A 137 -9.90 -2.08 3.22
CA ILE A 137 -11.17 -1.68 2.59
C ILE A 137 -11.19 -2.17 1.15
N ILE A 138 -12.20 -2.97 0.82
CA ILE A 138 -12.19 -3.80 -0.39
C ILE A 138 -13.54 -3.70 -1.08
N GLY A 139 -13.56 -3.37 -2.37
CA GLY A 139 -14.78 -3.42 -3.17
C GLY A 139 -15.14 -4.84 -3.57
N ASP A 140 -16.40 -5.24 -3.39
CA ASP A 140 -16.87 -6.60 -3.65
C ASP A 140 -16.90 -6.98 -5.15
N LYS A 141 -16.87 -5.99 -6.04
CA LYS A 141 -16.79 -6.18 -7.50
C LYS A 141 -15.37 -6.00 -8.04
N SER A 142 -14.37 -5.82 -7.18
CA SER A 142 -12.99 -5.69 -7.66
C SER A 142 -12.50 -7.00 -8.29
N PRO A 143 -11.92 -6.97 -9.51
CA PRO A 143 -11.40 -8.15 -10.17
C PRO A 143 -10.01 -8.59 -9.65
N MET A 144 -9.47 -7.91 -8.63
CA MET A 144 -8.13 -8.18 -8.12
C MET A 144 -8.10 -9.41 -7.20
N TYR A 145 -7.00 -10.16 -7.23
CA TYR A 145 -6.80 -11.32 -6.35
C TYR A 145 -6.98 -10.97 -4.87
N SER A 146 -6.45 -9.82 -4.43
CA SER A 146 -6.59 -9.33 -3.05
C SER A 146 -8.04 -9.05 -2.64
N SER A 147 -8.98 -9.06 -3.57
CA SER A 147 -10.42 -8.89 -3.31
C SER A 147 -11.18 -10.22 -3.34
N SER A 148 -10.55 -11.31 -3.79
CA SER A 148 -11.10 -12.66 -3.71
C SER A 148 -11.11 -13.16 -2.26
N PRO A 149 -12.02 -14.07 -1.87
CA PRO A 149 -12.05 -14.62 -0.52
C PRO A 149 -10.70 -15.20 -0.05
N SER A 150 -9.95 -15.88 -0.93
CA SER A 150 -8.64 -16.44 -0.59
C SER A 150 -7.59 -15.35 -0.41
N GLY A 151 -7.51 -14.38 -1.33
CA GLY A 151 -6.53 -13.30 -1.22
C GLY A 151 -6.76 -12.39 -0.01
N ARG A 152 -8.02 -12.19 0.37
CA ARG A 152 -8.38 -11.51 1.62
C ARG A 152 -7.91 -12.28 2.86
N ALA A 153 -8.19 -13.58 2.88
CA ALA A 153 -7.75 -14.46 3.96
C ALA A 153 -6.21 -14.47 4.10
N ASP A 154 -5.47 -14.53 2.98
CA ASP A 154 -4.01 -14.50 2.97
C ASP A 154 -3.46 -13.22 3.61
N ILE A 155 -3.99 -12.06 3.23
CA ILE A 155 -3.56 -10.75 3.75
C ILE A 155 -3.86 -10.65 5.25
N LEU A 156 -5.06 -11.04 5.68
CA LEU A 156 -5.45 -11.01 7.09
C LEU A 156 -4.60 -11.97 7.94
N ALA A 157 -4.29 -13.17 7.43
CA ALA A 157 -3.45 -14.15 8.11
C ALA A 157 -2.00 -13.68 8.25
N ALA A 158 -1.48 -12.93 7.27
CA ALA A 158 -0.13 -12.38 7.31
C ALA A 158 0.00 -11.13 8.21
N THR A 159 -1.08 -10.38 8.45
CA THR A 159 -0.97 -9.03 9.04
C THR A 159 -0.73 -9.07 10.54
N GLY A 160 0.43 -8.56 10.97
CA GLY A 160 0.79 -8.34 12.37
C GLY A 160 0.99 -9.61 13.19
N THR A 161 1.08 -10.79 12.57
CA THR A 161 1.14 -12.09 13.25
C THR A 161 2.55 -12.54 13.65
N GLY A 162 3.58 -11.86 13.18
CA GLY A 162 4.98 -12.17 13.45
C GLY A 162 5.53 -11.52 14.73
N VAL A 163 6.79 -11.83 15.05
CA VAL A 163 7.50 -11.20 16.16
C VAL A 163 7.55 -9.68 15.97
N GLY A 164 7.17 -8.95 17.01
CA GLY A 164 7.09 -7.49 16.99
C GLY A 164 5.87 -6.94 16.24
N GLY A 165 4.99 -7.79 15.70
CA GLY A 165 3.72 -7.40 15.11
C GLY A 165 2.64 -7.05 16.14
N SER A 166 1.51 -6.55 15.65
CA SER A 166 0.36 -6.12 16.46
C SER A 166 -0.44 -7.28 17.09
N GLY A 167 -0.18 -8.51 16.68
CA GLY A 167 -0.99 -9.69 17.00
C GLY A 167 -2.17 -9.91 16.04
N GLY A 168 -2.28 -9.08 14.99
CA GLY A 168 -3.18 -9.29 13.87
C GLY A 168 -4.67 -9.42 14.25
N VAL A 169 -5.39 -10.25 13.49
CA VAL A 169 -6.83 -10.51 13.70
C VAL A 169 -7.11 -11.04 15.10
N ALA A 170 -6.25 -11.92 15.63
CA ALA A 170 -6.42 -12.53 16.95
C ALA A 170 -6.40 -11.53 18.11
N LYS A 171 -5.82 -10.34 17.91
CA LYS A 171 -5.83 -9.22 18.86
C LYS A 171 -6.76 -8.08 18.46
N GLY A 172 -7.58 -8.25 17.41
CA GLY A 172 -8.44 -7.19 16.88
C GLY A 172 -7.67 -6.05 16.20
N MET A 173 -6.41 -6.29 15.84
CA MET A 173 -5.50 -5.31 15.25
C MET A 173 -5.45 -5.37 13.73
N ALA A 174 -6.11 -6.34 13.11
CA ALA A 174 -6.34 -6.40 11.68
C ALA A 174 -7.80 -6.78 11.40
N ALA A 175 -8.43 -6.09 10.45
CA ALA A 175 -9.80 -6.33 10.02
C ALA A 175 -9.99 -5.98 8.54
N GLU A 176 -11.11 -6.40 7.97
CA GLU A 176 -11.55 -5.99 6.64
C GLU A 176 -12.95 -5.36 6.66
N ALA A 177 -13.20 -4.47 5.71
CA ALA A 177 -14.51 -3.91 5.40
C ALA A 177 -14.77 -4.06 3.90
N ILE A 178 -15.92 -4.64 3.56
CA ILE A 178 -16.35 -4.86 2.18
C ILE A 178 -17.29 -3.73 1.75
N VAL A 179 -16.93 -3.05 0.67
CA VAL A 179 -17.75 -2.01 0.04
C VAL A 179 -18.64 -2.67 -1.00
N GLU A 180 -19.92 -2.80 -0.68
CA GLU A 180 -20.92 -3.38 -1.60
C GLU A 180 -21.07 -2.52 -2.87
N GLY A 181 -21.06 -3.17 -4.02
CA GLY A 181 -21.06 -2.50 -5.33
C GLY A 181 -19.76 -1.77 -5.67
N GLY A 182 -18.77 -1.80 -4.77
CA GLY A 182 -17.47 -1.18 -4.97
C GLY A 182 -16.61 -1.96 -5.95
N GLY A 183 -16.04 -1.28 -6.94
CA GLY A 183 -15.04 -1.80 -7.85
C GLY A 183 -13.64 -1.82 -7.24
N HIS A 184 -12.61 -1.68 -8.09
CA HIS A 184 -11.22 -1.65 -7.62
C HIS A 184 -10.85 -0.34 -6.93
N LEU A 185 -11.57 0.76 -7.21
CA LEU A 185 -11.30 2.08 -6.64
C LEU A 185 -12.51 2.58 -5.84
N PRO A 186 -12.92 1.89 -4.76
CA PRO A 186 -14.11 2.27 -4.01
C PRO A 186 -13.98 3.69 -3.43
N VAL A 187 -12.76 4.16 -3.15
CA VAL A 187 -12.48 5.53 -2.70
C VAL A 187 -12.85 6.59 -3.74
N MET A 188 -12.80 6.23 -5.03
CA MET A 188 -13.18 7.12 -6.12
C MET A 188 -14.67 7.03 -6.47
N GLU A 189 -15.29 5.89 -6.17
CA GLU A 189 -16.65 5.54 -6.57
C GLU A 189 -17.68 5.91 -5.49
N GLN A 190 -17.37 5.61 -4.22
CA GLN A 190 -18.27 5.78 -3.07
C GLN A 190 -17.57 6.50 -1.89
N PRO A 191 -16.96 7.68 -2.09
CA PRO A 191 -16.15 8.35 -1.06
C PRO A 191 -16.92 8.72 0.20
N THR A 192 -18.19 9.16 0.08
CA THR A 192 -19.01 9.51 1.25
C THR A 192 -19.32 8.29 2.09
N TYR A 193 -19.83 7.21 1.48
CA TYR A 193 -20.10 5.96 2.17
C TYR A 193 -18.86 5.42 2.88
N MET A 194 -17.71 5.40 2.20
CA MET A 194 -16.45 4.99 2.82
C MET A 194 -16.07 5.86 4.01
N ALA A 195 -16.23 7.18 3.92
CA ALA A 195 -15.86 8.08 5.00
C ALA A 195 -16.79 7.94 6.21
N GLU A 196 -18.10 7.90 5.99
CA GLU A 196 -19.12 7.94 7.04
C GLU A 196 -19.36 6.57 7.69
N GLU A 197 -19.38 5.50 6.89
CA GLU A 197 -19.82 4.18 7.36
C GLU A 197 -18.65 3.23 7.69
N ILE A 198 -17.45 3.50 7.16
CA ILE A 198 -16.31 2.57 7.29
C ILE A 198 -15.13 3.23 8.01
N VAL A 199 -14.55 4.27 7.41
CA VAL A 199 -13.30 4.89 7.87
C VAL A 199 -13.52 5.71 9.12
N GLY A 200 -14.56 6.56 9.14
CA GLY A 200 -14.89 7.43 10.27
C GLY A 200 -15.09 6.67 11.59
N PRO A 201 -15.98 5.67 11.63
CA PRO A 201 -16.19 4.84 12.82
C PRO A 201 -14.90 4.16 13.27
N ARG A 202 -14.13 3.58 12.33
CA ARG A 202 -12.86 2.91 12.67
C ARG A 202 -11.83 3.87 13.27
N ILE A 203 -11.69 5.07 12.71
CA ILE A 203 -10.81 6.09 13.27
C ILE A 203 -11.27 6.48 14.68
N GLY A 204 -12.58 6.67 14.89
CA GLY A 204 -13.14 6.98 16.21
C GLY A 204 -12.82 5.91 17.27
N GLU A 205 -12.94 4.63 16.91
CA GLU A 205 -12.55 3.50 17.77
C GLU A 205 -11.06 3.55 18.12
N GLU A 206 -10.19 3.69 17.11
CA GLU A 206 -8.74 3.69 17.32
C GLU A 206 -8.27 4.91 18.13
N MET A 207 -8.88 6.09 17.93
CA MET A 207 -8.62 7.27 18.75
C MET A 207 -9.04 7.06 20.21
N SER A 208 -10.16 6.39 20.45
CA SER A 208 -10.61 6.07 21.80
C SER A 208 -9.64 5.09 22.50
N LYS A 209 -9.21 4.04 21.80
CA LYS A 209 -8.20 3.08 22.30
C LYS A 209 -6.87 3.76 22.61
N TRP A 210 -6.43 4.65 21.72
CA TRP A 210 -5.20 5.39 21.87
C TRP A 210 -5.25 6.31 23.10
N ALA A 211 -6.33 7.09 23.25
CA ALA A 211 -6.50 7.99 24.40
C ALA A 211 -6.54 7.24 25.74
N GLU A 212 -7.17 6.06 25.79
CA GLU A 212 -7.16 5.22 26.99
C GLU A 212 -5.76 4.67 27.29
N THR A 213 -5.05 4.21 26.26
CA THR A 213 -3.67 3.72 26.40
C THR A 213 -2.76 4.83 26.91
N GLU A 214 -2.81 6.00 26.29
CA GLU A 214 -2.02 7.16 26.69
C GLU A 214 -2.32 7.57 28.13
N ARG A 215 -3.60 7.62 28.53
CA ARG A 215 -3.99 7.93 29.92
C ARG A 215 -3.39 6.93 30.91
N ARG A 216 -3.45 5.63 30.61
CA ARG A 216 -2.88 4.58 31.46
C ARG A 216 -1.37 4.70 31.57
N GLU A 217 -0.68 4.84 30.43
CA GLU A 217 0.78 4.99 30.42
C GLU A 217 1.20 6.24 31.22
N LEU A 218 0.56 7.39 30.99
CA LEU A 218 0.83 8.62 31.74
C LEU A 218 0.56 8.47 33.23
N ALA A 219 -0.52 7.78 33.61
CA ALA A 219 -0.82 7.50 35.01
C ALA A 219 0.25 6.61 35.67
N GLU A 220 0.73 5.57 34.98
CA GLU A 220 1.84 4.74 35.46
C GLU A 220 3.13 5.53 35.59
N TRP A 221 3.50 6.30 34.57
CA TRP A 221 4.66 7.20 34.61
C TRP A 221 4.55 8.24 35.73
N GLY A 222 3.35 8.75 36.00
CA GLY A 222 3.05 9.71 37.05
C GLY A 222 3.28 9.19 38.47
N LYS A 223 3.30 7.87 38.70
CA LYS A 223 3.60 7.27 40.01
C LYS A 223 5.05 7.44 40.43
N TRP A 224 5.95 7.68 39.48
CA TRP A 224 7.38 7.78 39.74
C TRP A 224 7.81 9.23 39.93
N GLU A 225 8.55 9.47 41.00
CA GLU A 225 9.31 10.72 41.21
C GLU A 225 10.28 10.95 40.04
N GLU A 226 10.41 12.20 39.60
CA GLU A 226 11.24 12.56 38.44
C GLU A 226 12.70 12.09 38.59
N SER A 227 13.27 12.23 39.80
CA SER A 227 14.63 11.79 40.13
C SER A 227 14.87 10.29 39.95
N LYS A 228 13.82 9.47 39.99
CA LYS A 228 13.89 8.01 39.83
C LYS A 228 13.72 7.56 38.38
N ARG A 229 13.12 8.37 37.51
CA ARG A 229 12.84 8.02 36.11
C ARG A 229 14.10 7.83 35.25
N GLY A 230 15.24 8.38 35.69
CA GLY A 230 16.55 8.21 35.03
C GLY A 230 17.46 7.17 35.68
N GLN A 231 17.00 6.44 36.70
CA GLN A 231 17.79 5.44 37.42
C GLN A 231 17.46 4.02 36.92
N ILE A 232 18.34 3.07 37.23
CA ILE A 232 18.06 1.66 36.97
C ILE A 232 16.89 1.23 37.87
N ASP A 233 15.91 0.57 37.28
CA ASP A 233 14.77 0.00 37.99
C ASP A 233 15.25 -1.02 39.05
N PRO A 234 14.85 -0.88 40.34
CA PRO A 234 15.18 -1.87 41.36
C PRO A 234 14.80 -3.31 40.99
N ASP A 235 13.72 -3.52 40.23
CA ASP A 235 13.33 -4.86 39.77
C ASP A 235 14.33 -5.43 38.76
N TRP A 236 14.88 -4.57 37.88
CA TRP A 236 15.97 -4.96 36.98
C TRP A 236 17.19 -5.43 37.76
N GLU A 237 17.63 -4.67 38.76
CA GLU A 237 18.77 -5.06 39.60
C GLU A 237 18.52 -6.37 40.34
N TRP A 238 17.30 -6.55 40.86
CA TRP A 238 16.89 -7.77 41.55
C TRP A 238 16.94 -8.99 40.62
N TRP A 239 16.36 -8.90 39.41
CA TRP A 239 16.38 -9.99 38.43
C TRP A 239 17.79 -10.33 37.96
N MET A 240 18.66 -9.33 37.82
CA MET A 240 20.07 -9.56 37.52
C MET A 240 20.77 -10.31 38.65
N LYS A 241 20.53 -9.91 39.91
CA LYS A 241 21.08 -10.62 41.08
C LYS A 241 20.56 -12.05 41.17
N GLU A 242 19.27 -12.27 40.95
CA GLU A 242 18.65 -13.60 41.03
C GLU A 242 19.17 -14.55 39.94
N ARG A 243 19.24 -14.08 38.69
CA ARG A 243 19.74 -14.89 37.56
C ARG A 243 21.22 -15.24 37.69
N HIS A 244 22.01 -14.36 38.31
CA HIS A 244 23.47 -14.52 38.46
C HIS A 244 23.88 -14.97 39.87
N SER A 245 22.94 -15.23 40.77
CA SER A 245 23.22 -15.79 42.07
C SER A 245 23.78 -17.22 41.91
N PRO A 246 24.83 -17.62 42.64
CA PRO A 246 25.38 -18.98 42.60
C PRO A 246 24.38 -20.07 43.04
N LYS A 247 23.18 -19.70 43.51
CA LYS A 247 22.05 -20.59 43.83
C LYS A 247 20.82 -20.41 42.94
N GLY A 248 20.91 -19.65 41.84
CA GLY A 248 19.78 -19.29 40.96
C GLY A 248 19.01 -20.49 40.39
N PRO A 249 17.80 -20.28 39.83
CA PRO A 249 16.87 -21.35 39.50
C PRO A 249 17.49 -22.32 38.51
N LYS A 250 17.71 -23.57 38.96
CA LYS A 250 18.43 -24.63 38.22
C LYS A 250 17.76 -25.12 36.93
N ASN A 251 16.64 -24.55 36.49
CA ASN A 251 15.87 -25.06 35.36
C ASN A 251 15.48 -23.96 34.37
N MET A 252 16.33 -23.75 33.36
CA MET A 252 15.86 -23.47 31.99
C MET A 252 16.38 -24.55 31.04
N GLY A 253 16.16 -25.80 31.43
CA GLY A 253 16.19 -26.94 30.51
C GLY A 253 14.91 -26.95 29.67
N ASN A 254 14.82 -26.03 28.71
CA ASN A 254 14.12 -26.25 27.45
C ASN A 254 14.49 -25.11 26.51
N LYS A 255 15.36 -25.42 25.55
CA LYS A 255 15.63 -24.55 24.40
C LYS A 255 14.29 -24.32 23.71
N ALA A 256 13.76 -23.10 23.83
CA ALA A 256 12.77 -22.62 22.88
C ALA A 256 13.45 -22.68 21.50
N LYS A 257 13.02 -23.61 20.66
CA LYS A 257 13.36 -23.59 19.24
C LYS A 257 12.62 -22.37 18.67
N LEU A 258 13.39 -21.39 18.22
CA LEU A 258 12.93 -20.35 17.31
C LEU A 258 12.40 -20.99 16.03
#